data_AF-A0A352PRW5-F1
#
_entry.id   AF-A0A352PRW5-F1
#
_cell.length_a   1.000
_cell.length_b   1.000
_cell.length_c   1.000
_cell.angle_alpha   90.00
_cell.angle_beta   90.00
_cell.angle_gamma   90.00
#
_symmetry.space_group_name_H-M   'P 1'
#
loop_
_entity.id
_entity.type
_entity.pdbx_description
1 polymer ?
#
loop_
_entity_poly.entity_id
_entity_poly.type
_entity_poly.pdbx_seq_one_letter_code
_entity_poly.pdbx_strand_id
1 'polypeptide(L)'
;MSVSGSLEAIKLADMVQMCCLASVDGDLQLTHGGFVGHIFLRKGQVVHADAANRIGEEALYLLLTLTQGWFEFRPDVVVEQESISAEWEYLLIEAARCKDELPVLVFPPSSKPMGKLAEMLQMYCLAFMEGVVSVQQEGILGRIYLREGQIVHAQVHKKNGEEALFELLCLEEATFAFQSDLDIPEDSIYGHWEHLLNEGARRKRELEARRALHGDLTCFKLSDIVQMCCVSGMSGDLQLMHDGIFGDIYLNEGRIVHAQAGLHKGEKALHFLLSFRQGGYEFQKGEMSPEETIQGQWEYLLLEAARLRDEHAPVGESALGESTNKNGRIELLVKRCRAVRGFKGAVLLNSKGSILASSFAPFEPRLLDLVTKCVNLYRGLESELAVGNGNLEKCFVMNFQENSFLAITQPQHLILLLVDRKNSADPQILELAKTLRQLDDT
;
A
#
# COMPACT_ATOMS: atom_id res chain seq x y z
N MET A 1 -28.88 -16.42 45.14
CA MET A 1 -28.85 -16.80 43.71
C MET A 1 -28.01 -15.75 43.01
N SER A 2 -26.92 -16.14 42.34
CA SER A 2 -26.19 -15.22 41.47
C SER A 2 -27.00 -14.98 40.21
N VAL A 3 -27.01 -13.74 39.72
CA VAL A 3 -27.70 -13.35 38.48
C VAL A 3 -26.62 -13.00 37.47
N SER A 4 -26.63 -13.64 36.30
CA SER A 4 -25.64 -13.39 35.25
C SER A 4 -26.30 -13.28 33.88
N GLY A 5 -25.63 -12.61 32.94
CA GLY A 5 -26.16 -12.39 31.60
C GLY A 5 -25.25 -11.55 30.71
N SER A 6 -25.69 -11.36 29.47
CA SER A 6 -24.99 -10.51 28.48
C SER A 6 -25.47 -9.06 28.57
N LEU A 7 -24.52 -8.12 28.50
CA LEU A 7 -24.80 -6.68 28.38
C LEU A 7 -25.48 -6.30 27.06
N GLU A 8 -25.47 -7.19 26.08
CA GLU A 8 -26.21 -7.04 24.83
C GLU A 8 -27.72 -7.21 25.04
N ALA A 9 -28.11 -7.97 26.06
CA ALA A 9 -29.52 -8.23 26.38
C ALA A 9 -30.09 -7.19 27.36
N ILE A 10 -29.28 -6.72 28.31
CA ILE A 10 -29.68 -5.75 29.35
C ILE A 10 -28.56 -4.73 29.51
N LYS A 11 -28.88 -3.44 29.40
CA LYS A 11 -27.88 -2.38 29.60
C LYS A 11 -27.41 -2.36 31.05
N LEU A 12 -26.12 -2.08 31.25
CA LEU A 12 -25.54 -2.04 32.59
C LEU A 12 -26.22 -1.01 33.51
N ALA A 13 -26.56 0.17 32.99
CA ALA A 13 -27.27 1.20 33.76
C ALA A 13 -28.61 0.68 34.33
N ASP A 14 -29.36 -0.07 33.54
CA ASP A 14 -30.63 -0.66 33.96
C ASP A 14 -30.40 -1.73 35.04
N MET A 15 -29.33 -2.52 34.94
CA MET A 15 -28.95 -3.51 35.96
C MET A 15 -28.58 -2.85 37.29
N VAL A 16 -27.72 -1.83 37.26
CA VAL A 16 -27.34 -1.06 38.44
C VAL A 16 -28.59 -0.45 39.10
N GLN A 17 -29.47 0.17 38.29
CA GLN A 17 -30.74 0.71 38.78
C GLN A 17 -31.61 -0.37 39.43
N MET A 18 -31.78 -1.54 38.80
CA MET A 18 -32.58 -2.63 39.38
C MET A 18 -32.00 -3.10 40.71
N CYS A 19 -30.68 -3.24 40.83
CA CYS A 19 -30.02 -3.63 42.08
C CYS A 19 -30.20 -2.58 43.17
N CYS A 20 -30.06 -1.29 42.85
CA CYS A 20 -30.30 -0.19 43.77
C CYS A 20 -31.75 -0.17 44.28
N LEU A 21 -32.73 -0.24 43.37
CA LEU A 21 -34.16 -0.26 43.71
C LEU A 21 -34.56 -1.48 44.53
N ALA A 22 -33.94 -2.64 44.27
CA ALA A 22 -34.13 -3.85 45.06
C ALA A 22 -33.41 -3.81 46.42
N SER A 23 -32.54 -2.81 46.64
CA SER A 23 -31.72 -2.66 47.84
C SER A 23 -30.89 -3.92 48.16
N VAL A 24 -30.33 -4.54 47.12
CA VAL A 24 -29.45 -5.71 47.27
C VAL A 24 -28.00 -5.29 47.50
N ASP A 25 -27.31 -6.02 48.38
CA ASP A 25 -25.89 -5.82 48.67
C ASP A 25 -25.06 -6.85 47.89
N GLY A 26 -23.98 -6.40 47.26
CA GLY A 26 -23.12 -7.31 46.49
C GLY A 26 -22.21 -6.63 45.48
N ASP A 27 -21.48 -7.46 44.74
CA ASP A 27 -20.58 -7.09 43.64
C ASP A 27 -21.24 -7.43 42.30
N LEU A 28 -21.38 -6.43 41.44
CA LEU A 28 -21.71 -6.62 40.03
C LEU A 28 -20.41 -6.63 39.22
N GLN A 29 -19.89 -7.83 38.99
CA GLN A 29 -18.68 -8.06 38.20
C GLN A 29 -19.02 -8.02 36.71
N LEU A 30 -18.15 -7.37 35.93
CA LEU A 30 -18.24 -7.20 34.49
C LEU A 30 -17.00 -7.79 33.84
N THR A 31 -17.19 -8.56 32.77
CA THR A 31 -16.11 -9.21 32.02
C THR A 31 -16.34 -9.07 30.52
N HIS A 32 -15.36 -8.55 29.79
CA HIS A 32 -15.42 -8.47 28.32
C HIS A 32 -14.02 -8.39 27.71
N GLY A 33 -13.65 -9.31 26.80
CA GLY A 33 -12.38 -9.20 26.06
C GLY A 33 -11.10 -9.09 26.91
N GLY A 34 -11.08 -9.64 28.14
CA GLY A 34 -9.97 -9.53 29.08
C GLY A 34 -10.05 -8.32 30.03
N PHE A 35 -10.96 -7.39 29.78
CA PHE A 35 -11.33 -6.33 30.72
C PHE A 35 -12.21 -6.90 31.84
N VAL A 36 -11.89 -6.56 33.09
CA VAL A 36 -12.67 -6.90 34.27
C VAL A 36 -12.92 -5.62 35.06
N GLY A 37 -14.15 -5.44 35.53
CA GLY A 37 -14.49 -4.35 36.44
C GLY A 37 -15.58 -4.76 37.41
N HIS A 38 -15.68 -4.01 38.49
CA HIS A 38 -16.55 -4.31 39.63
C HIS A 38 -17.35 -3.07 40.03
N ILE A 39 -18.62 -3.27 40.37
CA ILE A 39 -19.50 -2.24 40.95
C ILE A 39 -20.08 -2.81 42.23
N PHE A 40 -19.75 -2.20 43.36
CA PHE A 40 -20.22 -2.65 44.66
C PHE A 40 -21.43 -1.84 45.10
N LEU A 41 -22.47 -2.58 45.48
CA LEU A 41 -23.73 -2.04 45.96
C LEU A 41 -23.93 -2.36 47.43
N ARG A 42 -24.45 -1.38 48.18
CA ARG A 42 -24.78 -1.50 49.60
C ARG A 42 -25.98 -0.62 49.93
N LYS A 43 -27.00 -1.19 50.57
CA LYS A 43 -28.23 -0.52 51.02
C LYS A 43 -28.89 0.32 49.93
N GLY A 44 -28.93 -0.21 48.72
CA GLY A 44 -29.54 0.46 47.56
C GLY A 44 -28.70 1.60 46.95
N GLN A 45 -27.43 1.72 47.32
CA GLN A 45 -26.50 2.72 46.77
C GLN A 45 -25.28 2.06 46.15
N VAL A 46 -24.66 2.73 45.18
CA VAL A 46 -23.35 2.35 44.65
C VAL A 46 -22.29 2.99 45.54
N VAL A 47 -21.48 2.17 46.21
CA VAL A 47 -20.52 2.65 47.22
C VAL A 47 -19.07 2.60 46.74
N HIS A 48 -18.79 1.79 45.73
CA HIS A 48 -17.46 1.64 45.15
C HIS A 48 -17.59 1.10 43.73
N ALA A 49 -16.63 1.45 42.89
CA ALA A 49 -16.41 0.80 41.62
C ALA A 49 -14.91 0.80 41.33
N ASP A 50 -14.45 -0.24 40.66
CA ASP A 50 -13.09 -0.34 40.14
C ASP A 50 -13.10 -0.96 38.75
N ALA A 51 -12.24 -0.45 37.88
CA ALA A 51 -12.15 -0.90 36.51
C ALA A 51 -10.79 -0.48 35.94
N ALA A 52 -10.00 -1.47 35.50
CA ALA A 52 -8.61 -1.26 35.09
C ALA A 52 -7.83 -0.48 36.18
N ASN A 53 -7.26 0.69 35.86
CA ASN A 53 -6.56 1.56 36.82
C ASN A 53 -7.41 2.72 37.38
N ARG A 54 -8.75 2.63 37.30
CA ARG A 54 -9.66 3.65 37.84
C ARG A 54 -10.40 3.13 39.05
N ILE A 55 -10.68 4.03 39.99
CA ILE A 55 -11.45 3.77 41.21
C ILE A 55 -12.53 4.85 41.36
N GLY A 56 -13.70 4.48 41.89
CA GLY A 56 -14.78 5.41 42.20
C GLY A 56 -15.61 5.79 40.98
N GLU A 57 -16.09 7.03 40.97
CA GLU A 57 -17.04 7.49 39.96
C GLU A 57 -16.49 7.36 38.53
N GLU A 58 -15.20 7.64 38.31
CA GLU A 58 -14.58 7.47 37.00
C GLU A 58 -14.59 6.02 36.50
N ALA A 59 -14.39 5.06 37.41
CA ALA A 59 -14.48 3.63 37.09
C ALA A 59 -15.93 3.27 36.74
N LEU A 60 -16.89 3.74 37.54
CA LEU A 60 -18.31 3.53 37.29
C LEU A 60 -18.74 4.09 35.92
N TYR A 61 -18.34 5.33 35.60
CA TYR A 61 -18.66 5.96 34.31
C TYR A 61 -18.07 5.18 33.14
N LEU A 62 -16.81 4.74 33.26
CA LEU A 62 -16.16 3.88 32.26
C LEU A 62 -16.97 2.59 32.03
N LEU A 63 -17.35 1.90 33.10
CA LEU A 63 -18.13 0.66 33.03
C LEU A 63 -19.49 0.87 32.38
N LEU A 64 -20.16 2.00 32.65
CA LEU A 64 -21.44 2.35 32.05
C LEU A 64 -21.37 2.69 30.55
N THR A 65 -20.16 2.87 29.99
CA THR A 65 -19.97 2.98 28.53
C THR A 65 -20.07 1.63 27.82
N LEU A 66 -19.89 0.50 28.52
CA LEU A 66 -19.88 -0.84 27.94
C LEU A 66 -21.22 -1.17 27.29
N THR A 67 -21.18 -1.59 26.03
CA THR A 67 -22.36 -2.06 25.28
C THR A 67 -22.37 -3.57 25.05
N GLN A 68 -21.29 -4.25 25.39
CA GLN A 68 -21.08 -5.69 25.20
C GLN A 68 -20.27 -6.23 26.38
N GLY A 69 -20.42 -7.52 26.67
CA GLY A 69 -19.76 -8.19 27.78
C GLY A 69 -20.70 -9.08 28.57
N TRP A 70 -20.14 -9.76 29.56
CA TRP A 70 -20.86 -10.62 30.50
C TRP A 70 -20.82 -10.00 31.89
N PHE A 71 -21.97 -9.94 32.57
CA PHE A 71 -22.05 -9.54 33.96
C PHE A 71 -22.41 -10.72 34.85
N GLU A 72 -21.93 -10.69 36.09
CA GLU A 72 -22.29 -11.60 37.15
C GLU A 72 -22.48 -10.82 38.46
N PHE A 73 -23.68 -10.89 39.04
CA PHE A 73 -23.97 -10.35 40.36
C PHE A 73 -23.70 -11.41 41.44
N ARG A 74 -22.84 -11.04 42.39
CA ARG A 74 -22.47 -11.83 43.56
C ARG A 74 -23.04 -11.18 44.83
N PRO A 75 -24.06 -11.77 45.46
CA PRO A 75 -24.63 -11.21 46.68
C PRO A 75 -23.67 -11.33 47.86
N ASP A 76 -23.87 -10.49 48.87
CA ASP A 76 -23.20 -10.53 50.18
C ASP A 76 -21.67 -10.36 50.12
N VAL A 77 -21.15 -9.75 49.05
CA VAL A 77 -19.74 -9.37 48.94
C VAL A 77 -19.50 -8.10 49.78
N VAL A 78 -18.57 -8.20 50.73
CA VAL A 78 -18.19 -7.09 51.61
C VAL A 78 -17.17 -6.22 50.89
N VAL A 79 -17.54 -4.98 50.59
CA VAL A 79 -16.57 -3.98 50.10
C VAL A 79 -15.77 -3.40 51.27
N GLU A 80 -14.44 -3.44 51.15
CA GLU A 80 -13.49 -2.91 52.15
C GLU A 80 -13.25 -1.39 51.98
N GLN A 81 -13.55 -0.85 50.79
CA GLN A 81 -13.37 0.54 50.43
C GLN A 81 -14.68 1.15 49.93
N GLU A 82 -15.00 2.36 50.37
CA GLU A 82 -16.05 3.19 49.79
C GLU A 82 -15.38 4.38 49.10
N SER A 83 -15.56 4.51 47.78
CA SER A 83 -14.95 5.58 46.97
C SER A 83 -15.98 6.44 46.25
N ILE A 84 -17.26 6.13 46.40
CA ILE A 84 -18.38 6.82 45.78
C ILE A 84 -19.32 7.26 46.89
N SER A 85 -19.69 8.54 46.88
CA SER A 85 -20.56 9.14 47.91
C SER A 85 -21.82 9.77 47.34
N ALA A 86 -21.87 10.00 46.02
CA ALA A 86 -23.05 10.51 45.35
C ALA A 86 -24.17 9.44 45.25
N GLU A 87 -25.41 9.90 45.16
CA GLU A 87 -26.58 9.02 45.00
C GLU A 87 -26.56 8.36 43.61
N TRP A 88 -26.99 7.09 43.54
CA TRP A 88 -26.95 6.31 42.29
C TRP A 88 -27.74 6.95 41.14
N GLU A 89 -28.84 7.66 41.43
CA GLU A 89 -29.62 8.38 40.42
C GLU A 89 -28.79 9.48 39.74
N TYR A 90 -28.05 10.24 40.54
CA TYR A 90 -27.15 11.27 40.04
C TYR A 90 -26.03 10.65 39.20
N LEU A 91 -25.43 9.56 39.67
CA LEU A 91 -24.36 8.86 38.97
C LEU A 91 -24.80 8.35 37.59
N LEU A 92 -26.00 7.81 37.45
CA LEU A 92 -26.51 7.34 36.15
C LEU A 92 -26.80 8.48 35.18
N ILE A 93 -27.30 9.62 35.67
CA ILE A 93 -27.52 10.82 34.87
C ILE A 93 -26.18 11.39 34.39
N GLU A 94 -25.22 11.56 35.29
CA GLU A 94 -23.88 12.05 34.94
C GLU A 94 -23.16 11.07 34.01
N ALA A 95 -23.28 9.76 34.21
CA ALA A 95 -22.73 8.76 33.29
C ALA A 95 -23.31 8.90 31.87
N ALA A 96 -24.62 9.12 31.75
CA ALA A 96 -25.27 9.34 30.46
C ALA A 96 -24.78 10.63 29.79
N ARG A 97 -24.55 11.71 30.56
CA ARG A 97 -23.97 12.96 30.07
C ARG A 97 -22.51 12.77 29.61
N CYS A 98 -21.70 12.10 30.42
CA CYS A 98 -20.30 11.80 30.12
C CYS A 98 -20.15 10.85 28.92
N LYS A 99 -21.12 9.96 28.66
CA LYS A 99 -21.09 9.04 27.52
C LYS A 99 -21.09 9.74 26.16
N ASP A 100 -21.62 10.96 26.07
CA ASP A 100 -21.56 11.77 24.85
C ASP A 100 -20.17 12.42 24.66
N GLU A 101 -19.37 12.53 25.73
CA GLU A 101 -18.02 13.14 25.74
C GLU A 101 -16.88 12.10 25.78
N LEU A 102 -17.14 10.89 26.29
CA LEU A 102 -16.20 9.78 26.39
C LEU A 102 -16.38 8.82 25.21
N PRO A 103 -15.29 8.29 24.61
CA PRO A 103 -15.41 7.29 23.57
C PRO A 103 -16.11 6.03 24.12
N VAL A 104 -17.15 5.57 23.42
CA VAL A 104 -17.83 4.31 23.76
C VAL A 104 -16.81 3.17 23.65
N LEU A 105 -16.53 2.48 24.76
CA LEU A 105 -15.70 1.28 24.76
C LEU A 105 -16.49 0.11 24.14
N VAL A 106 -16.31 -0.09 22.84
CA VAL A 106 -16.84 -1.25 22.12
C VAL A 106 -15.72 -2.28 21.99
N PHE A 107 -15.64 -3.25 22.90
CA PHE A 107 -14.68 -4.34 22.70
C PHE A 107 -15.21 -5.30 21.64
N PRO A 108 -14.41 -5.66 20.63
CA PRO A 108 -14.83 -6.60 19.60
C PRO A 108 -15.09 -7.98 20.23
N PRO A 109 -16.09 -8.74 19.74
CA PRO A 109 -16.33 -10.09 20.24
C PRO A 109 -15.11 -10.96 19.97
N SER A 110 -14.78 -11.85 20.92
CA SER A 110 -13.60 -12.72 20.95
C SER A 110 -13.44 -13.69 19.75
N SER A 111 -14.39 -13.68 18.81
CA SER A 111 -14.49 -14.60 17.67
C SER A 111 -14.66 -13.94 16.30
N LYS A 112 -14.66 -12.60 16.20
CA LYS A 112 -14.64 -11.90 14.90
C LYS A 112 -13.23 -11.42 14.56
N PRO A 113 -12.87 -11.31 13.27
CA PRO A 113 -11.64 -10.63 12.87
C PRO A 113 -11.70 -9.21 13.43
N MET A 114 -10.78 -8.94 14.34
CA MET A 114 -10.63 -7.66 15.01
C MET A 114 -10.43 -6.56 13.95
N GLY A 115 -10.88 -5.34 14.24
CA GLY A 115 -10.49 -4.17 13.42
C GLY A 115 -8.96 -4.02 13.31
N LYS A 116 -8.51 -3.02 12.57
CA LYS A 116 -7.07 -2.78 12.35
C LYS A 116 -6.33 -2.74 13.71
N LEU A 117 -5.17 -3.40 13.82
CA LEU A 117 -4.37 -3.50 15.06
C LEU A 117 -4.26 -2.17 15.84
N ALA A 118 -4.09 -1.06 15.13
CA ALA A 118 -4.01 0.28 15.72
C ALA A 118 -5.26 0.66 16.53
N GLU A 119 -6.46 0.37 16.01
CA GLU A 119 -7.73 0.69 16.66
C GLU A 119 -7.91 -0.12 17.96
N MET A 120 -7.50 -1.38 17.93
CA MET A 120 -7.50 -2.23 19.13
C MET A 120 -6.51 -1.72 20.18
N LEU A 121 -5.27 -1.41 19.78
CA LEU A 121 -4.27 -0.88 20.71
C LEU A 121 -4.71 0.45 21.31
N GLN A 122 -5.31 1.34 20.51
CA GLN A 122 -5.92 2.57 20.99
C GLN A 122 -6.97 2.27 22.07
N MET A 123 -7.87 1.31 21.82
CA MET A 123 -8.90 0.92 22.78
C MET A 123 -8.30 0.40 24.09
N TYR A 124 -7.30 -0.48 24.02
CA TYR A 124 -6.64 -1.00 25.22
C TYR A 124 -5.87 0.07 26.00
N CYS A 125 -5.23 1.01 25.30
CA CYS A 125 -4.56 2.15 25.94
C CYS A 125 -5.57 3.06 26.65
N LEU A 126 -6.68 3.40 25.99
CA LEU A 126 -7.76 4.21 26.58
C LEU A 126 -8.44 3.52 27.77
N ALA A 127 -8.54 2.19 27.74
CA ALA A 127 -9.05 1.38 28.83
C ALA A 127 -8.02 1.08 29.93
N PHE A 128 -6.80 1.64 29.85
CA PHE A 128 -5.71 1.42 30.81
C PHE A 128 -5.39 -0.08 31.04
N MET A 129 -5.51 -0.89 29.99
CA MET A 129 -5.26 -2.33 30.07
C MET A 129 -3.78 -2.63 30.31
N GLU A 130 -3.52 -3.67 31.09
CA GLU A 130 -2.18 -4.22 31.31
C GLU A 130 -2.11 -5.66 30.81
N GLY A 131 -1.10 -5.95 30.01
CA GLY A 131 -0.92 -7.29 29.45
C GLY A 131 -0.17 -7.28 28.13
N VAL A 132 -0.23 -8.42 27.43
CA VAL A 132 0.43 -8.64 26.15
C VAL A 132 -0.60 -8.92 25.06
N VAL A 133 -0.45 -8.20 23.95
CA VAL A 133 -1.14 -8.46 22.69
C VAL A 133 -0.20 -9.29 21.83
N SER A 134 -0.54 -10.55 21.61
CA SER A 134 0.11 -11.40 20.61
C SER A 134 -0.46 -11.08 19.22
N VAL A 135 0.41 -10.91 18.23
CA VAL A 135 0.08 -10.59 16.84
C VAL A 135 0.64 -11.68 15.95
N GLN A 136 -0.17 -12.24 15.05
CA GLN A 136 0.23 -13.33 14.18
C GLN A 136 -0.26 -13.13 12.74
N GLN A 137 0.65 -13.25 11.77
CA GLN A 137 0.36 -13.36 10.33
C GLN A 137 1.29 -14.45 9.76
N GLU A 138 1.01 -15.07 8.61
CA GLU A 138 1.83 -16.15 8.04
C GLU A 138 3.35 -15.93 8.18
N GLY A 139 4.01 -16.72 9.04
CA GLY A 139 5.46 -16.63 9.31
C GLY A 139 5.91 -15.49 10.24
N ILE A 140 5.01 -14.58 10.64
CA ILE A 140 5.27 -13.43 11.52
C ILE A 140 4.57 -13.65 12.86
N LEU A 141 5.34 -13.62 13.94
CA LEU A 141 4.85 -13.64 15.31
C LEU A 141 5.44 -12.44 16.05
N GLY A 142 4.57 -11.61 16.62
CA GLY A 142 4.95 -10.46 17.42
C GLY A 142 4.17 -10.36 18.71
N ARG A 143 4.68 -9.53 19.62
CA ARG A 143 4.09 -9.23 20.92
C ARG A 143 4.19 -7.75 21.20
N ILE A 144 3.11 -7.17 21.71
CA ILE A 144 3.04 -5.75 22.12
C ILE A 144 2.60 -5.75 23.58
N TYR A 145 3.38 -5.10 24.43
CA TYR A 145 3.16 -5.07 25.86
C TYR A 145 2.58 -3.72 26.28
N LEU A 146 1.55 -3.79 27.09
CA LEU A 146 0.79 -2.67 27.61
C LEU A 146 0.94 -2.62 29.13
N ARG A 147 1.16 -1.43 29.67
CA ARG A 147 1.26 -1.16 31.11
C ARG A 147 0.67 0.21 31.39
N GLU A 148 -0.21 0.32 32.37
CA GLU A 148 -0.88 1.58 32.75
C GLU A 148 -1.45 2.36 31.54
N GLY A 149 -1.99 1.66 30.53
CA GLY A 149 -2.53 2.30 29.31
C GLY A 149 -1.49 2.86 28.34
N GLN A 150 -0.22 2.50 28.48
CA GLN A 150 0.85 2.86 27.55
C GLN A 150 1.41 1.61 26.85
N ILE A 151 1.96 1.80 25.65
CA ILE A 151 2.73 0.77 24.95
C ILE A 151 4.18 0.88 25.42
N VAL A 152 4.64 -0.10 26.18
CA VAL A 152 5.97 -0.05 26.85
C VAL A 152 7.03 -0.91 26.16
N HIS A 153 6.60 -1.91 25.40
CA HIS A 153 7.50 -2.78 24.64
C HIS A 153 6.79 -3.37 23.44
N ALA A 154 7.52 -3.60 22.35
CA ALA A 154 7.06 -4.43 21.25
C ALA A 154 8.21 -5.29 20.74
N GLN A 155 7.89 -6.48 20.25
CA GLN A 155 8.86 -7.43 19.72
C GLN A 155 8.27 -8.14 18.49
N VAL A 156 9.06 -8.24 17.44
CA VAL A 156 8.75 -9.05 16.26
C VAL A 156 10.05 -9.59 15.67
N HIS A 157 10.13 -10.90 15.44
CA HIS A 157 11.36 -11.56 14.99
C HIS A 157 12.59 -11.23 15.87
N LYS A 158 13.55 -10.46 15.35
CA LYS A 158 14.76 -9.99 16.04
C LYS A 158 14.72 -8.50 16.41
N LYS A 159 13.61 -7.82 16.09
CA LYS A 159 13.43 -6.39 16.36
C LYS A 159 12.66 -6.22 17.66
N ASN A 160 13.05 -5.20 18.42
CA ASN A 160 12.37 -4.75 19.63
C ASN A 160 12.10 -3.23 19.54
N GLY A 161 11.25 -2.72 20.42
CA GLY A 161 10.97 -1.29 20.53
C GLY A 161 10.03 -0.75 19.45
N GLU A 162 10.10 0.55 19.19
CA GLU A 162 9.19 1.24 18.27
C GLU A 162 9.24 0.67 16.84
N GLU A 163 10.42 0.25 16.37
CA GLU A 163 10.59 -0.37 15.06
C GLU A 163 9.83 -1.70 14.94
N ALA A 164 9.79 -2.50 16.01
CA ALA A 164 8.97 -3.70 16.05
C ALA A 164 7.47 -3.36 16.04
N LEU A 165 7.06 -2.34 16.80
CA LEU A 165 5.68 -1.85 16.83
C LEU A 165 5.21 -1.39 15.44
N PHE A 166 6.01 -0.57 14.75
CA PHE A 166 5.63 -0.06 13.43
C PHE A 166 5.52 -1.16 12.37
N GLU A 167 6.38 -2.18 12.44
CA GLU A 167 6.28 -3.34 11.55
C GLU A 167 4.98 -4.11 11.79
N LEU A 168 4.62 -4.36 13.05
CA LEU A 168 3.36 -5.02 13.39
C LEU A 168 2.13 -4.20 12.97
N LEU A 169 2.17 -2.88 13.10
CA LEU A 169 1.09 -1.98 12.65
C LEU A 169 0.89 -1.97 11.13
N CYS A 170 1.89 -2.41 10.35
CA CYS A 170 1.80 -2.50 8.91
C CYS A 170 1.10 -3.77 8.41
N LEU A 171 0.89 -4.77 9.27
CA LEU A 171 0.22 -6.02 8.92
C LEU A 171 -1.24 -5.78 8.49
N GLU A 172 -1.71 -6.51 7.48
CA GLU A 172 -3.05 -6.32 6.88
C GLU A 172 -4.05 -7.40 7.31
N GLU A 173 -3.58 -8.65 7.42
CA GLU A 173 -4.42 -9.83 7.67
C GLU A 173 -3.89 -10.58 8.91
N ALA A 174 -3.57 -9.83 9.97
CA ALA A 174 -3.07 -10.40 11.21
C ALA A 174 -4.21 -10.78 12.15
N THR A 175 -4.01 -11.89 12.87
CA THR A 175 -4.82 -12.26 14.03
C THR A 175 -4.16 -11.76 15.30
N PHE A 176 -4.96 -11.45 16.31
CA PHE A 176 -4.45 -10.95 17.58
C PHE A 176 -5.14 -11.61 18.76
N ALA A 177 -4.40 -11.78 19.86
CA ALA A 177 -4.89 -12.31 21.11
C ALA A 177 -4.33 -11.49 22.28
N PHE A 178 -5.19 -11.11 23.21
CA PHE A 178 -4.79 -10.41 24.43
C PHE A 178 -4.68 -11.40 25.59
N GLN A 179 -3.63 -11.24 26.40
CA GLN A 179 -3.41 -11.99 27.63
C GLN A 179 -2.97 -11.02 28.72
N SER A 180 -3.56 -11.11 29.90
CA SER A 180 -3.20 -10.30 31.07
C SER A 180 -1.93 -10.79 31.79
N ASP A 181 -1.14 -11.66 31.17
CA ASP A 181 0.02 -12.30 31.81
C ASP A 181 1.23 -11.35 31.80
N LEU A 182 1.81 -11.14 32.99
CA LEU A 182 2.58 -9.93 33.37
C LEU A 182 4.10 -10.08 33.28
N ASP A 183 4.62 -11.04 32.51
CA ASP A 183 6.06 -11.09 32.19
C ASP A 183 6.40 -10.00 31.16
N ILE A 184 6.30 -8.74 31.59
CA ILE A 184 6.63 -7.57 30.79
C ILE A 184 8.16 -7.43 30.75
N PRO A 185 8.79 -7.52 29.57
CA PRO A 185 10.23 -7.31 29.42
C PRO A 185 10.62 -5.86 29.76
N GLU A 186 11.92 -5.58 29.83
CA GLU A 186 12.42 -4.21 30.00
C GLU A 186 11.81 -3.26 28.95
N ASP A 187 11.39 -2.08 29.40
CA ASP A 187 10.76 -1.10 28.54
C ASP A 187 11.70 -0.70 27.40
N SER A 188 11.20 -0.84 26.17
CA SER A 188 11.95 -0.49 24.95
C SER A 188 11.27 0.63 24.16
N ILE A 189 10.13 1.11 24.64
CA ILE A 189 9.32 2.16 24.06
C ILE A 189 9.02 3.17 25.15
N TYR A 190 9.31 4.45 24.87
CA TYR A 190 9.16 5.54 25.83
C TYR A 190 8.23 6.65 25.33
N GLY A 191 7.79 6.57 24.07
CA GLY A 191 6.82 7.50 23.48
C GLY A 191 5.40 7.24 23.96
N HIS A 192 4.58 8.30 23.99
CA HIS A 192 3.16 8.17 24.29
C HIS A 192 2.44 7.36 23.20
N TRP A 193 1.53 6.46 23.59
CA TRP A 193 0.85 5.55 22.65
C TRP A 193 0.19 6.27 21.47
N GLU A 194 -0.43 7.43 21.70
CA GLU A 194 -1.12 8.19 20.65
C GLU A 194 -0.14 8.67 19.56
N HIS A 195 1.05 9.13 19.97
CA HIS A 195 2.08 9.53 19.02
C HIS A 195 2.57 8.33 18.20
N LEU A 196 2.79 7.19 18.86
CA LEU A 196 3.25 5.97 18.21
C LEU A 196 2.25 5.44 17.18
N LEU A 197 0.95 5.42 17.50
CA LEU A 197 -0.08 4.98 16.57
C LEU A 197 -0.21 5.93 15.37
N ASN A 198 -0.16 7.24 15.60
CA ASN A 198 -0.18 8.24 14.54
C ASN A 198 1.05 8.14 13.63
N GLU A 199 2.24 7.97 14.19
CA GLU A 199 3.47 7.79 13.44
C GLU A 199 3.45 6.45 12.66
N GLY A 200 2.94 5.38 13.27
CA GLY A 200 2.73 4.11 12.59
C GLY A 200 1.80 4.22 11.38
N ALA A 201 0.67 4.93 11.53
CA ALA A 201 -0.24 5.20 10.42
C ALA A 201 0.42 6.04 9.32
N ARG A 202 1.24 7.04 9.70
CA ARG A 202 2.01 7.85 8.74
C ARG A 202 3.02 7.00 7.96
N ARG A 203 3.81 6.17 8.66
CA ARG A 203 4.81 5.28 8.05
C ARG A 203 4.18 4.23 7.14
N LYS A 204 3.03 3.67 7.54
CA LYS A 204 2.24 2.75 6.71
C LYS A 204 1.83 3.43 5.40
N ARG A 205 1.25 4.64 5.46
CA ARG A 205 0.90 5.42 4.26
C ARG A 205 2.12 5.73 3.39
N GLU A 206 3.28 6.05 3.99
CA GLU A 206 4.51 6.29 3.22
C GLU A 206 5.00 5.01 2.51
N LEU A 207 4.94 3.86 3.20
CA LEU A 207 5.30 2.57 2.61
C LEU A 207 4.33 2.16 1.50
N GLU A 208 3.03 2.34 1.72
CA GLU A 208 1.98 2.14 0.72
C GLU A 208 2.17 3.08 -0.48
N ALA A 209 2.45 4.36 -0.23
CA ALA A 209 2.76 5.32 -1.28
C ALA A 209 4.01 4.89 -2.05
N ARG A 210 5.10 4.50 -1.39
CA ARG A 210 6.31 3.99 -2.06
C ARG A 210 6.03 2.75 -2.92
N ARG A 211 5.22 1.81 -2.42
CA ARG A 211 4.74 0.66 -3.20
C ARG A 211 3.81 1.08 -4.33
N ALA A 212 3.02 2.13 -4.15
CA ALA A 212 2.15 2.71 -5.17
C ALA A 212 2.90 3.61 -6.16
N LEU A 213 4.22 3.78 -6.01
CA LEU A 213 5.09 4.42 -6.99
C LEU A 213 5.77 3.41 -7.91
N HIS A 214 5.64 2.09 -7.67
CA HIS A 214 6.07 1.07 -8.62
C HIS A 214 5.23 -0.21 -8.47
N GLY A 215 4.64 -0.73 -9.55
CA GLY A 215 3.78 -1.90 -9.39
C GLY A 215 3.10 -2.36 -10.67
N ASP A 216 2.04 -3.14 -10.50
CA ASP A 216 1.19 -3.63 -11.59
C ASP A 216 -0.22 -3.05 -11.44
N LEU A 217 -0.80 -2.63 -12.57
CA LEU A 217 -2.15 -2.07 -12.69
C LEU A 217 -3.26 -3.09 -12.39
N THR A 218 -2.93 -4.38 -12.24
CA THR A 218 -3.84 -5.41 -11.71
C THR A 218 -4.22 -5.16 -10.24
N CYS A 219 -3.35 -4.52 -9.46
CA CYS A 219 -3.60 -4.21 -8.04
C CYS A 219 -4.28 -2.86 -7.84
N PHE A 220 -3.91 -1.85 -8.64
CA PHE A 220 -4.40 -0.48 -8.50
C PHE A 220 -4.73 0.11 -9.88
N LYS A 221 -5.86 0.81 -9.99
CA LYS A 221 -6.22 1.49 -11.24
C LYS A 221 -5.28 2.66 -11.48
N LEU A 222 -4.88 2.87 -12.74
CA LEU A 222 -4.01 3.99 -13.11
C LEU A 222 -4.60 5.35 -12.72
N SER A 223 -5.91 5.52 -12.82
CA SER A 223 -6.60 6.75 -12.40
C SER A 223 -6.34 7.09 -10.94
N ASP A 224 -6.31 6.08 -10.07
CA ASP A 224 -6.19 6.26 -8.62
C ASP A 224 -4.74 6.62 -8.27
N ILE A 225 -3.77 6.02 -8.98
CA ILE A 225 -2.34 6.33 -8.87
C ILE A 225 -2.08 7.78 -9.32
N VAL A 226 -2.59 8.16 -10.49
CA VAL A 226 -2.44 9.53 -11.02
C VAL A 226 -3.10 10.54 -10.09
N GLN A 227 -4.32 10.25 -9.59
CA GLN A 227 -5.02 11.09 -8.61
C GLN A 227 -4.20 11.27 -7.33
N MET A 228 -3.66 10.18 -6.78
CA MET A 228 -2.81 10.23 -5.58
C MET A 228 -1.60 11.15 -5.80
N CYS A 229 -0.91 11.02 -6.94
CA CYS A 229 0.23 11.87 -7.27
C CYS A 229 -0.16 13.35 -7.41
N CYS A 230 -1.34 13.63 -7.98
CA CYS A 230 -1.87 14.99 -8.13
C CYS A 230 -2.19 15.62 -6.77
N VAL A 231 -2.97 14.93 -5.94
CA VAL A 231 -3.37 15.39 -4.59
C VAL A 231 -2.15 15.57 -3.68
N SER A 232 -1.13 14.73 -3.84
CA SER A 232 0.10 14.80 -3.06
C SER A 232 1.10 15.85 -3.57
N GLY A 233 0.77 16.60 -4.63
CA GLY A 233 1.63 17.65 -5.18
C GLY A 233 2.94 17.13 -5.80
N MET A 234 2.96 15.89 -6.30
CA MET A 234 4.20 15.27 -6.80
C MET A 234 4.65 15.88 -8.14
N SER A 235 5.97 15.93 -8.34
CA SER A 235 6.62 16.27 -9.61
C SER A 235 7.52 15.12 -10.07
N GLY A 236 7.42 14.74 -11.33
CA GLY A 236 8.11 13.60 -11.90
C GLY A 236 7.35 12.98 -13.07
N ASP A 237 7.80 11.82 -13.55
CA ASP A 237 7.14 11.06 -14.61
C ASP A 237 6.65 9.70 -14.11
N LEU A 238 5.43 9.36 -14.49
CA LEU A 238 4.82 8.06 -14.27
C LEU A 238 4.91 7.25 -15.57
N GLN A 239 5.83 6.30 -15.58
CA GLN A 239 6.10 5.40 -16.70
C GLN A 239 5.16 4.20 -16.63
N LEU A 240 4.65 3.78 -17.77
CA LEU A 240 3.64 2.73 -17.91
C LEU A 240 4.05 1.74 -18.99
N MET A 241 3.76 0.46 -18.75
CA MET A 241 4.02 -0.63 -19.70
C MET A 241 2.86 -1.63 -19.70
N HIS A 242 2.13 -1.72 -20.81
CA HIS A 242 1.10 -2.74 -21.02
C HIS A 242 1.22 -3.35 -22.42
N ASP A 243 1.30 -4.68 -22.52
CA ASP A 243 1.34 -5.42 -23.80
C ASP A 243 2.36 -4.91 -24.83
N GLY A 244 3.50 -4.38 -24.37
CA GLY A 244 4.56 -3.86 -25.26
C GLY A 244 4.40 -2.39 -25.63
N ILE A 245 3.31 -1.76 -25.22
CA ILE A 245 3.06 -0.34 -25.34
C ILE A 245 3.59 0.36 -24.09
N PHE A 246 4.46 1.34 -24.32
CA PHE A 246 5.03 2.20 -23.29
C PHE A 246 4.42 3.58 -23.37
N GLY A 247 4.24 4.22 -22.22
CA GLY A 247 3.94 5.63 -22.19
C GLY A 247 4.18 6.25 -20.83
N ASP A 248 4.25 7.57 -20.85
CA ASP A 248 4.68 8.39 -19.73
C ASP A 248 3.61 9.45 -19.46
N ILE A 249 3.35 9.70 -18.18
CA ILE A 249 2.52 10.82 -17.72
C ILE A 249 3.42 11.70 -16.87
N TYR A 250 3.64 12.94 -17.28
CA TYR A 250 4.49 13.87 -16.53
C TYR A 250 3.62 14.75 -15.63
N LEU A 251 4.05 14.86 -14.38
CA LEU A 251 3.44 15.69 -13.37
C LEU A 251 4.40 16.78 -12.90
N ASN A 252 3.85 17.96 -12.64
CA ASN A 252 4.58 19.08 -12.04
C ASN A 252 3.73 19.74 -10.96
N GLU A 253 4.17 19.64 -9.70
CA GLU A 253 3.48 20.16 -8.51
C GLU A 253 2.02 19.72 -8.45
N GLY A 254 1.79 18.44 -8.75
CA GLY A 254 0.45 17.83 -8.76
C GLY A 254 -0.40 18.14 -10.00
N ARG A 255 0.12 18.85 -11.01
CA ARG A 255 -0.57 19.05 -12.29
C ARG A 255 -0.06 18.08 -13.34
N ILE A 256 -0.96 17.52 -14.16
CA ILE A 256 -0.58 16.72 -15.33
C ILE A 256 -0.21 17.68 -16.48
N VAL A 257 1.06 17.74 -16.84
CA VAL A 257 1.58 18.71 -17.82
C VAL A 257 1.83 18.11 -19.20
N HIS A 258 2.05 16.80 -19.26
CA HIS A 258 2.29 16.08 -20.51
C HIS A 258 1.93 14.60 -20.38
N ALA A 259 1.62 13.98 -21.51
CA ALA A 259 1.56 12.54 -21.62
C ALA A 259 2.01 12.09 -23.02
N GLN A 260 2.65 10.94 -23.11
CA GLN A 260 3.10 10.36 -24.37
C GLN A 260 2.89 8.85 -24.36
N ALA A 261 2.37 8.28 -25.45
CA ALA A 261 2.19 6.85 -25.62
C ALA A 261 2.44 6.47 -27.08
N GLY A 262 3.62 5.91 -27.36
CA GLY A 262 4.08 5.71 -28.74
C GLY A 262 4.08 7.00 -29.57
N LEU A 263 3.21 7.06 -30.59
CA LEU A 263 3.03 8.24 -31.46
C LEU A 263 2.00 9.26 -30.93
N HIS A 264 1.22 8.91 -29.91
CA HIS A 264 0.24 9.81 -29.30
C HIS A 264 0.91 10.73 -28.28
N LYS A 265 0.46 11.99 -28.22
CA LYS A 265 0.92 13.01 -27.27
C LYS A 265 -0.25 13.81 -26.70
N GLY A 266 -0.06 14.37 -25.51
CA GLY A 266 -1.05 15.21 -24.81
C GLY A 266 -2.26 14.43 -24.31
N GLU A 267 -3.43 15.09 -24.22
CA GLU A 267 -4.64 14.50 -23.64
C GLU A 267 -5.06 13.18 -24.31
N LYS A 268 -4.84 13.05 -25.63
CA LYS A 268 -5.11 11.79 -26.35
C LYS A 268 -4.24 10.63 -25.85
N ALA A 269 -2.97 10.89 -25.57
CA ALA A 269 -2.07 9.89 -24.98
C ALA A 269 -2.50 9.57 -23.54
N LEU A 270 -2.84 10.60 -22.76
CA LEU A 270 -3.31 10.43 -21.39
C LEU A 270 -4.56 9.54 -21.32
N HIS A 271 -5.57 9.80 -22.13
CA HIS A 271 -6.81 9.02 -22.15
C HIS A 271 -6.56 7.58 -22.59
N PHE A 272 -5.68 7.39 -23.58
CA PHE A 272 -5.26 6.07 -24.01
C PHE A 272 -4.56 5.30 -22.89
N LEU A 273 -3.61 5.92 -22.19
CA LEU A 273 -2.93 5.29 -21.04
C LEU A 273 -3.90 4.95 -19.90
N LEU A 274 -4.84 5.86 -19.56
CA LEU A 274 -5.87 5.65 -18.53
C LEU A 274 -6.89 4.55 -18.86
N SER A 275 -6.87 4.04 -20.10
CA SER A 275 -7.67 2.89 -20.52
C SER A 275 -7.05 1.54 -20.12
N PHE A 276 -5.76 1.50 -19.77
CA PHE A 276 -5.05 0.27 -19.41
C PHE A 276 -5.65 -0.35 -18.14
N ARG A 277 -5.96 -1.65 -18.21
CA ARG A 277 -6.48 -2.44 -17.08
C ARG A 277 -5.43 -3.27 -16.37
N GLN A 278 -4.26 -3.43 -16.99
CA GLN A 278 -3.17 -4.29 -16.58
C GLN A 278 -1.87 -3.65 -17.06
N GLY A 279 -0.72 -4.05 -16.51
CA GLY A 279 0.58 -3.54 -16.94
C GLY A 279 1.41 -2.98 -15.80
N GLY A 280 2.71 -2.87 -16.00
CA GLY A 280 3.62 -2.31 -15.01
C GLY A 280 3.58 -0.78 -15.02
N TYR A 281 3.86 -0.17 -13.87
CA TYR A 281 4.09 1.26 -13.75
C TYR A 281 5.23 1.57 -12.79
N GLU A 282 5.89 2.70 -12.98
CA GLU A 282 6.94 3.22 -12.11
C GLU A 282 6.95 4.74 -12.14
N PHE A 283 7.06 5.39 -10.99
CA PHE A 283 7.13 6.84 -10.87
C PHE A 283 8.56 7.27 -10.54
N GLN A 284 9.16 8.09 -11.41
CA GLN A 284 10.47 8.69 -11.13
C GLN A 284 10.31 10.14 -10.68
N LYS A 285 10.84 10.43 -9.48
CA LYS A 285 10.68 11.75 -8.86
C LYS A 285 11.66 12.76 -9.43
N GLY A 286 11.16 13.95 -9.78
CA GLY A 286 11.98 15.10 -10.17
C GLY A 286 12.39 15.15 -11.64
N GLU A 287 11.93 14.20 -12.46
CA GLU A 287 12.10 14.28 -13.91
C GLU A 287 11.25 15.42 -14.47
N MET A 288 11.87 16.30 -15.26
CA MET A 288 11.17 17.43 -15.87
C MET A 288 10.51 16.99 -17.16
N SER A 289 9.29 17.47 -17.38
CA SER A 289 8.57 17.20 -18.62
C SER A 289 9.33 17.76 -19.84
N PRO A 290 9.46 17.00 -20.94
CA PRO A 290 10.14 17.46 -22.14
C PRO A 290 9.38 18.58 -22.87
N GLU A 291 8.06 18.64 -22.70
CA GLU A 291 7.16 19.62 -23.31
C GLU A 291 5.89 19.74 -22.46
N GLU A 292 5.19 20.88 -22.51
CA GLU A 292 3.87 21.01 -21.89
C GLU A 292 2.80 20.94 -22.97
N THR A 293 2.01 19.85 -22.99
CA THR A 293 0.96 19.65 -24.02
C THR A 293 -0.44 19.48 -23.44
N ILE A 294 -0.56 19.52 -22.11
CA ILE A 294 -1.83 19.38 -21.39
C ILE A 294 -1.99 20.62 -20.50
N GLN A 295 -3.14 21.28 -20.58
CA GLN A 295 -3.45 22.49 -19.81
C GLN A 295 -4.70 22.34 -18.92
N GLY A 296 -5.43 21.22 -19.05
CA GLY A 296 -6.62 20.93 -18.25
C GLY A 296 -6.31 20.65 -16.78
N GLN A 297 -7.32 20.87 -15.91
CA GLN A 297 -7.26 20.43 -14.52
C GLN A 297 -7.34 18.90 -14.45
N TRP A 298 -6.57 18.28 -13.55
CA TRP A 298 -6.44 16.83 -13.50
C TRP A 298 -7.79 16.15 -13.17
N GLU A 299 -8.65 16.77 -12.35
CA GLU A 299 -9.99 16.28 -12.00
C GLU A 299 -10.84 16.10 -13.25
N TYR A 300 -10.85 17.12 -14.12
CA TYR A 300 -11.58 17.10 -15.38
C TYR A 300 -11.01 16.04 -16.34
N LEU A 301 -9.68 15.96 -16.46
CA LEU A 301 -9.01 14.99 -17.33
C LEU A 301 -9.32 13.54 -16.92
N LEU A 302 -9.32 13.24 -15.61
CA LEU A 302 -9.66 11.90 -15.11
C LEU A 302 -11.15 11.56 -15.30
N LEU A 303 -12.05 12.52 -15.07
CA LEU A 303 -13.48 12.34 -15.31
C LEU A 303 -13.79 12.10 -16.79
N GLU A 304 -13.17 12.88 -17.69
CA GLU A 304 -13.36 12.73 -19.12
C GLU A 304 -12.78 11.40 -19.63
N ALA A 305 -11.60 10.98 -19.14
CA ALA A 305 -11.05 9.67 -19.44
C ALA A 305 -11.95 8.52 -18.93
N ALA A 306 -12.58 8.67 -17.77
CA ALA A 306 -13.54 7.70 -17.26
C ALA A 306 -14.80 7.62 -18.15
N ARG A 307 -15.36 8.77 -18.56
CA ARG A 307 -16.49 8.84 -19.51
C ARG A 307 -16.15 8.14 -20.82
N LEU A 308 -15.01 8.47 -21.43
CA LEU A 308 -14.56 7.86 -22.68
C LEU A 308 -14.35 6.35 -22.57
N ARG A 309 -13.85 5.88 -21.42
CA ARG A 309 -13.66 4.45 -21.15
C ARG A 309 -14.99 3.70 -21.02
N ASP A 310 -16.00 4.30 -20.41
CA ASP A 310 -17.33 3.69 -20.30
C ASP A 310 -18.06 3.68 -21.65
N GLU A 311 -17.85 4.71 -22.48
CA GLU A 311 -18.37 4.78 -23.85
C GLU A 311 -17.73 3.77 -24.82
N HIS A 312 -16.50 3.29 -24.52
CA HIS A 312 -15.78 2.29 -25.30
C HIS A 312 -15.77 0.88 -24.66
N ALA A 313 -16.63 0.62 -23.67
CA ALA A 313 -16.83 -0.74 -23.16
C ALA A 313 -17.43 -1.65 -24.27
N PRO A 314 -16.90 -2.86 -24.49
CA PRO A 314 -17.17 -3.62 -25.71
C PRO A 314 -18.59 -4.20 -25.74
N VAL A 315 -19.41 -3.72 -26.67
CA VAL A 315 -20.47 -4.53 -27.28
C VAL A 315 -19.82 -5.39 -28.35
N GLY A 316 -19.56 -6.66 -28.00
CA GLY A 316 -19.33 -7.76 -28.96
C GLY A 316 -18.03 -7.72 -29.76
N GLU A 317 -17.18 -8.72 -29.55
CA GLU A 317 -16.14 -9.15 -30.49
C GLU A 317 -16.73 -9.28 -31.91
N SER A 318 -16.27 -8.44 -32.85
CA SER A 318 -16.16 -8.74 -34.28
C SER A 318 -15.71 -7.48 -35.04
N ALA A 319 -14.40 -7.32 -35.22
CA ALA A 319 -13.75 -6.74 -36.41
C ALA A 319 -12.27 -6.40 -36.14
N LEU A 320 -11.44 -7.42 -35.87
CA LEU A 320 -10.02 -7.32 -36.22
C LEU A 320 -9.88 -7.84 -37.64
N GLY A 321 -10.20 -6.94 -38.58
CA GLY A 321 -9.89 -7.11 -39.98
C GLY A 321 -8.38 -7.15 -40.17
N GLU A 322 -7.94 -8.14 -40.93
CA GLU A 322 -6.56 -8.37 -41.35
C GLU A 322 -5.89 -7.09 -41.85
N SER A 323 -4.81 -6.68 -41.16
CA SER A 323 -3.73 -5.92 -41.78
C SER A 323 -2.39 -6.42 -41.24
N THR A 324 -1.88 -7.44 -41.92
CA THR A 324 -0.49 -7.87 -41.88
C THR A 324 0.41 -6.71 -42.35
N ASN A 325 0.88 -5.84 -41.45
CA ASN A 325 1.86 -4.82 -41.84
C ASN A 325 2.79 -4.40 -40.70
N LYS A 326 4.04 -4.85 -40.78
CA LYS A 326 5.28 -4.39 -40.08
C LYS A 326 5.31 -4.30 -38.54
N ASN A 327 4.24 -3.88 -37.86
CA ASN A 327 4.21 -3.63 -36.42
C ASN A 327 4.21 -4.94 -35.58
N GLY A 328 3.51 -5.98 -36.03
CA GLY A 328 3.43 -7.25 -35.30
C GLY A 328 4.74 -8.05 -35.24
N ARG A 329 5.66 -7.85 -36.20
CA ARG A 329 7.00 -8.49 -36.16
C ARG A 329 7.88 -7.85 -35.09
N ILE A 330 7.78 -6.54 -34.95
CA ILE A 330 8.57 -5.73 -34.02
C ILE A 330 8.12 -6.02 -32.58
N GLU A 331 6.82 -6.15 -32.37
CA GLU A 331 6.21 -6.54 -31.10
C GLU A 331 6.63 -7.96 -30.67
N LEU A 332 6.66 -8.91 -31.62
CA LEU A 332 7.17 -10.27 -31.39
C LEU A 332 8.66 -10.28 -31.02
N LEU A 333 9.45 -9.38 -31.60
CA LEU A 333 10.87 -9.24 -31.30
C LEU A 333 11.12 -8.71 -29.89
N VAL A 334 10.41 -7.64 -29.52
CA VAL A 334 10.44 -7.07 -28.17
C VAL A 334 10.04 -8.14 -27.14
N LYS A 335 9.00 -8.92 -27.42
CA LYS A 335 8.52 -10.01 -26.56
C LYS A 335 9.58 -11.10 -26.35
N ARG A 336 10.35 -11.45 -27.40
CA ARG A 336 11.43 -12.46 -27.31
C ARG A 336 12.65 -11.98 -26.51
N CYS A 337 12.96 -10.67 -26.55
CA CYS A 337 14.11 -10.12 -25.84
C CYS A 337 13.91 -10.09 -24.30
N ARG A 338 12.66 -9.99 -23.83
CA ARG A 338 12.30 -9.92 -22.41
C ARG A 338 12.68 -11.15 -21.58
N ALA A 339 12.84 -12.32 -22.22
CA ALA A 339 13.19 -13.56 -21.54
C ALA A 339 14.69 -13.71 -21.25
N VAL A 340 15.52 -12.79 -21.75
CA VAL A 340 16.98 -12.90 -21.68
C VAL A 340 17.53 -12.18 -20.46
N ARG A 341 18.37 -12.87 -19.68
CA ARG A 341 18.90 -12.36 -18.41
C ARG A 341 19.82 -11.15 -18.64
N GLY A 342 19.53 -10.04 -17.98
CA GLY A 342 20.27 -8.78 -18.12
C GLY A 342 19.93 -7.97 -19.36
N PHE A 343 18.84 -8.31 -20.05
CA PHE A 343 18.21 -7.44 -21.02
C PHE A 343 17.55 -6.25 -20.32
N LYS A 344 17.91 -5.04 -20.73
CA LYS A 344 17.37 -3.79 -20.18
C LYS A 344 16.46 -3.08 -21.17
N GLY A 345 16.58 -3.36 -22.46
CA GLY A 345 15.87 -2.56 -23.45
C GLY A 345 16.20 -2.89 -24.88
N ALA A 346 15.32 -2.50 -25.79
CA ALA A 346 15.54 -2.56 -27.22
C ALA A 346 14.90 -1.36 -27.88
N VAL A 347 15.54 -0.82 -28.92
CA VAL A 347 15.00 0.24 -29.76
C VAL A 347 15.16 -0.16 -31.22
N LEU A 348 14.09 0.02 -31.97
CA LEU A 348 14.11 -0.03 -33.42
C LEU A 348 14.18 1.38 -33.97
N LEU A 349 15.13 1.62 -34.85
CA LEU A 349 15.33 2.89 -35.54
C LEU A 349 15.14 2.71 -37.05
N ASN A 350 14.71 3.78 -37.72
CA ASN A 350 14.82 3.89 -39.17
C ASN A 350 16.25 4.27 -39.59
N SER A 351 16.52 4.31 -40.90
CA SER A 351 17.82 4.72 -41.46
C SER A 351 18.24 6.16 -41.10
N LYS A 352 17.30 7.00 -40.65
CA LYS A 352 17.52 8.39 -40.21
C LYS A 352 17.70 8.52 -38.69
N GLY A 353 17.69 7.42 -37.92
CA GLY A 353 17.83 7.43 -36.47
C GLY A 353 16.56 7.78 -35.70
N SER A 354 15.39 7.84 -36.35
CA SER A 354 14.12 8.03 -35.64
C SER A 354 13.62 6.72 -35.05
N ILE A 355 13.13 6.77 -33.81
CA ILE A 355 12.55 5.62 -33.10
C ILE A 355 11.25 5.18 -33.81
N LEU A 356 11.23 3.92 -34.21
CA LEU A 356 10.07 3.22 -34.76
C LEU A 356 9.35 2.41 -33.67
N ALA A 357 10.09 1.84 -32.71
CA ALA A 357 9.56 1.11 -31.56
C ALA A 357 10.61 1.00 -30.46
N SER A 358 10.19 0.77 -29.22
CA SER A 358 11.11 0.50 -28.10
C SER A 358 10.51 -0.45 -27.07
N SER A 359 11.35 -1.16 -26.31
CA SER A 359 10.96 -2.14 -25.30
C SER A 359 11.29 -1.77 -23.86
N PHE A 360 11.82 -0.56 -23.62
CA PHE A 360 12.36 0.01 -22.37
C PHE A 360 13.84 0.47 -22.52
N ALA A 361 14.26 1.32 -21.58
CA ALA A 361 15.50 2.09 -21.39
C ALA A 361 15.46 3.55 -21.86
N PRO A 362 15.85 4.52 -21.01
CA PRO A 362 16.05 5.90 -21.42
C PRO A 362 17.29 5.94 -22.31
N PHE A 363 17.09 5.90 -23.63
CA PHE A 363 18.18 6.18 -24.55
C PHE A 363 18.36 7.69 -24.55
N GLU A 364 19.45 8.17 -23.95
CA GLU A 364 19.83 9.56 -24.12
C GLU A 364 19.82 9.89 -25.63
N PRO A 365 19.06 10.91 -26.08
CA PRO A 365 18.95 11.22 -27.50
C PRO A 365 20.32 11.43 -28.18
N ARG A 366 21.30 11.93 -27.42
CA ARG A 366 22.70 12.08 -27.85
C ARG A 366 23.39 10.75 -28.12
N LEU A 367 23.14 9.75 -27.28
CA LEU A 367 23.67 8.41 -27.46
C LEU A 367 23.04 7.75 -28.70
N LEU A 368 21.72 7.89 -28.86
CA LEU A 368 21.01 7.33 -30.01
C LEU A 368 21.48 7.92 -31.34
N ASP A 369 21.68 9.24 -31.35
CA ASP A 369 22.25 9.98 -32.47
C ASP A 369 23.70 9.58 -32.76
N LEU A 370 24.55 9.45 -31.72
CA LEU A 370 25.92 8.96 -31.85
C LEU A 370 25.96 7.56 -32.46
N VAL A 371 25.19 6.63 -31.92
CA VAL A 371 25.11 5.24 -32.41
C VAL A 371 24.65 5.20 -33.86
N THR A 372 23.61 5.97 -34.21
CA THR A 372 23.11 6.06 -35.58
C THR A 372 24.18 6.62 -36.52
N LYS A 373 24.89 7.67 -36.12
CA LYS A 373 25.99 8.27 -36.90
C LYS A 373 27.14 7.29 -37.10
N CYS A 374 27.55 6.57 -36.06
CA CYS A 374 28.60 5.55 -36.15
C CYS A 374 28.21 4.43 -37.12
N VAL A 375 26.97 3.93 -37.04
CA VAL A 375 26.46 2.90 -37.94
C VAL A 375 26.38 3.40 -39.40
N ASN A 376 25.92 4.63 -39.62
CA ASN A 376 25.81 5.20 -40.96
C ASN A 376 27.18 5.53 -41.56
N LEU A 377 28.14 6.00 -40.76
CA LEU A 377 29.53 6.19 -41.19
C LEU A 377 30.14 4.85 -41.63
N TYR A 378 29.91 3.79 -40.84
CA TYR A 378 30.38 2.44 -41.19
C TYR A 378 29.75 1.94 -42.50
N ARG A 379 28.43 2.09 -42.67
CA ARG A 379 27.74 1.72 -43.93
C ARG A 379 28.32 2.48 -45.13
N GLY A 380 28.66 3.75 -44.95
CA GLY A 380 29.34 4.56 -45.97
C GLY A 380 30.72 4.02 -46.32
N LEU A 381 31.57 3.77 -45.33
CA LEU A 381 32.91 3.21 -45.51
C LEU A 381 32.89 1.85 -46.20
N GLU A 382 31.96 0.98 -45.85
CA GLU A 382 31.79 -0.33 -46.48
C GLU A 382 31.42 -0.22 -47.96
N SER A 383 30.55 0.74 -48.30
CA SER A 383 30.16 1.00 -49.70
C SER A 383 31.33 1.54 -50.54
N GLU A 384 32.25 2.28 -49.92
CA GLU A 384 33.44 2.82 -50.59
C GLU A 384 34.59 1.81 -50.69
N LEU A 385 34.75 0.96 -49.67
CA LEU A 385 35.88 0.02 -49.58
C LEU A 385 35.70 -1.24 -50.44
N ALA A 386 34.49 -1.51 -50.94
CA ALA A 386 34.16 -2.62 -51.85
C ALA A 386 35.00 -3.89 -51.61
N VAL A 387 35.14 -4.30 -50.35
CA VAL A 387 35.85 -5.54 -50.02
C VAL A 387 34.94 -6.68 -50.45
N GLY A 388 35.27 -7.24 -51.60
CA GLY A 388 34.51 -8.30 -52.26
C GLY A 388 34.08 -9.40 -51.29
N ASN A 389 32.80 -9.75 -51.36
CA ASN A 389 32.18 -10.93 -50.75
C ASN A 389 32.33 -11.12 -49.23
N GLY A 390 32.87 -10.14 -48.50
CA GLY A 390 32.85 -10.15 -47.04
C GLY A 390 31.53 -9.58 -46.53
N ASN A 391 30.52 -10.42 -46.32
CA ASN A 391 29.34 -10.04 -45.53
C ASN A 391 29.80 -9.91 -44.07
N LEU A 392 30.46 -8.79 -43.73
CA LEU A 392 30.92 -8.53 -42.37
C LEU A 392 29.71 -8.62 -41.46
N GLU A 393 29.69 -9.59 -40.56
CA GLU A 393 28.51 -9.94 -39.76
C GLU A 393 28.16 -8.77 -38.81
N LYS A 394 27.21 -7.90 -39.20
CA LYS A 394 27.05 -6.55 -38.61
C LYS A 394 26.29 -6.54 -37.29
N CYS A 395 27.00 -6.89 -36.23
CA CYS A 395 26.59 -6.68 -34.87
C CYS A 395 27.68 -5.85 -34.17
N PHE A 396 27.39 -4.60 -33.81
CA PHE A 396 28.34 -3.76 -33.08
C PHE A 396 28.04 -3.83 -31.60
N VAL A 397 29.04 -4.18 -30.80
CA VAL A 397 28.96 -4.05 -29.34
C VAL A 397 29.61 -2.72 -28.97
N MET A 398 28.84 -1.81 -28.38
CA MET A 398 29.36 -0.57 -27.83
C MET A 398 29.19 -0.58 -26.32
N ASN A 399 30.31 -0.53 -25.60
CA ASN A 399 30.30 -0.62 -24.14
C ASN A 399 30.33 0.79 -23.54
N PHE A 400 29.36 1.09 -22.67
CA PHE A 400 29.26 2.36 -21.95
C PHE A 400 29.07 2.08 -20.46
N GLN A 401 30.07 2.40 -19.64
CA GLN A 401 30.04 2.20 -18.19
C GLN A 401 29.62 0.76 -17.81
N GLU A 402 28.43 0.60 -17.22
CA GLU A 402 27.84 -0.68 -16.77
C GLU A 402 26.97 -1.37 -17.83
N ASN A 403 26.76 -0.73 -18.98
CA ASN A 403 25.86 -1.17 -20.03
C ASN A 403 26.60 -1.48 -21.34
N SER A 404 26.00 -2.33 -22.16
CA SER A 404 26.43 -2.59 -23.53
C SER A 404 25.25 -2.43 -24.49
N PHE A 405 25.50 -1.77 -25.60
CA PHE A 405 24.57 -1.62 -26.71
C PHE A 405 24.98 -2.57 -27.82
N LEU A 406 24.05 -3.43 -28.21
CA LEU A 406 24.19 -4.32 -29.33
C LEU A 406 23.43 -3.75 -30.52
N ALA A 407 24.16 -3.17 -31.48
CA ALA A 407 23.58 -2.58 -32.67
C ALA A 407 23.60 -3.58 -33.83
N ILE A 408 22.41 -3.97 -34.26
CA ILE A 408 22.16 -4.93 -35.33
C ILE A 408 21.64 -4.15 -36.53
N THR A 409 22.41 -4.14 -37.62
CA THR A 409 22.06 -3.34 -38.79
C THR A 409 21.26 -4.16 -39.80
N GLN A 410 20.14 -3.60 -40.26
CA GLN A 410 19.31 -4.13 -41.35
C GLN A 410 19.33 -3.15 -42.54
N PRO A 411 18.84 -3.51 -43.75
CA PRO A 411 18.87 -2.61 -44.91
C PRO A 411 18.11 -1.29 -44.69
N GLN A 412 16.96 -1.32 -44.00
CA GLN A 412 16.11 -0.15 -43.75
C GLN A 412 16.00 0.24 -42.27
N HIS A 413 16.50 -0.61 -41.38
CA HIS A 413 16.32 -0.49 -39.95
C HIS A 413 17.63 -0.66 -39.18
N LEU A 414 17.62 -0.23 -37.93
CA LEU A 414 18.69 -0.44 -36.97
C LEU A 414 18.05 -0.88 -35.65
N ILE A 415 18.42 -2.06 -35.16
CA ILE A 415 17.95 -2.58 -33.88
C ILE A 415 19.06 -2.38 -32.86
N LEU A 416 18.75 -1.73 -31.75
CA LEU A 416 19.66 -1.56 -30.62
C LEU A 416 19.13 -2.38 -29.46
N LEU A 417 19.95 -3.27 -28.89
CA LEU A 417 19.64 -3.93 -27.62
C LEU A 417 20.52 -3.32 -26.52
N LEU A 418 19.90 -2.92 -25.42
CA LEU A 418 20.58 -2.55 -24.19
C LEU A 418 20.63 -3.75 -23.26
N VAL A 419 21.84 -4.10 -22.84
CA VAL A 419 22.09 -5.20 -21.91
C VAL A 419 23.08 -4.77 -20.84
N ASP A 420 23.05 -5.45 -19.69
CA ASP A 420 24.14 -5.38 -18.72
C ASP A 420 25.47 -5.73 -19.38
N ARG A 421 26.51 -4.93 -19.13
CA ARG A 421 27.83 -5.14 -19.71
C ARG A 421 28.42 -6.51 -19.37
N LYS A 422 28.12 -7.03 -18.18
CA LYS A 422 28.54 -8.38 -17.76
C LYS A 422 27.90 -9.50 -18.60
N ASN A 423 26.78 -9.21 -19.25
CA ASN A 423 26.00 -10.16 -20.03
C ASN A 423 26.11 -9.89 -21.53
N SER A 424 26.92 -8.91 -21.98
CA SER A 424 27.03 -8.57 -23.41
C SER A 424 27.56 -9.70 -24.30
N ALA A 425 28.24 -10.68 -23.70
CA ALA A 425 28.74 -11.89 -24.35
C ALA A 425 27.93 -13.14 -23.98
N ASP A 426 26.76 -12.98 -23.33
CA ASP A 426 25.90 -14.11 -22.99
C ASP A 426 25.47 -14.84 -24.27
N PRO A 427 25.60 -16.18 -24.34
CA PRO A 427 25.21 -16.97 -25.50
C PRO A 427 23.77 -16.72 -25.94
N GLN A 428 22.84 -16.48 -25.01
CA GLN A 428 21.44 -16.18 -25.31
C GLN A 428 21.27 -14.82 -25.98
N ILE A 429 22.06 -13.82 -25.58
CA ILE A 429 22.07 -12.49 -26.19
C ILE A 429 22.65 -12.56 -27.61
N LEU A 430 23.73 -13.33 -27.79
CA LEU A 430 24.34 -13.54 -29.10
C LEU A 430 23.45 -14.34 -30.04
N GLU A 431 22.74 -15.35 -29.54
CA GLU A 431 21.75 -16.13 -30.29
C GLU A 431 20.55 -15.28 -30.67
N LEU A 432 20.01 -14.49 -29.74
CA LEU A 432 18.96 -13.51 -30.00
C LEU A 432 19.38 -12.53 -31.11
N ALA A 433 20.61 -12.00 -31.05
CA ALA A 433 21.15 -11.13 -32.09
C ALA A 433 21.31 -11.84 -33.45
N LYS A 434 21.54 -13.15 -33.48
CA LYS A 434 21.51 -13.96 -34.71
C LYS A 434 20.08 -14.14 -35.23
N THR A 435 19.11 -14.42 -34.37
CA THR A 435 17.70 -14.56 -34.76
C THR A 435 17.12 -13.24 -35.28
N LEU A 436 17.44 -12.13 -34.62
CA LEU A 436 17.04 -10.77 -35.04
C LEU A 436 17.53 -10.43 -36.44
N ARG A 437 18.72 -10.91 -36.82
CA ARG A 437 19.29 -10.75 -38.17
C ARG A 437 18.50 -11.48 -39.25
N GLN A 438 17.96 -12.67 -38.95
CA GLN A 438 17.29 -13.53 -39.92
C GLN A 438 15.87 -13.07 -40.28
N LEU A 439 15.36 -12.02 -39.62
CA LEU A 439 14.02 -11.50 -39.87
C LEU A 439 13.89 -10.65 -41.13
N ASP A 440 14.96 -10.43 -41.90
CA ASP A 440 14.91 -9.70 -43.18
C ASP A 440 14.68 -10.61 -44.41
N ASP A 441 14.81 -11.93 -44.32
CA ASP A 441 14.74 -12.82 -45.49
C ASP A 441 13.34 -13.40 -45.80
N THR A 442 12.27 -12.84 -45.23
CA THR A 442 10.88 -13.29 -45.50
C THR A 442 9.88 -12.16 -45.65
#